data_AF-W4UPJ8-F1
#
_entry.id   AF-W4UPJ8-F1
#
_cell.length_a   1.000
_cell.length_b   1.000
_cell.length_c   1.000
_cell.angle_alpha   90.00
_cell.angle_beta   90.00
_cell.angle_gamma   90.00
#
_symmetry.space_group_name_H-M   'P 1'
#
loop_
_entity.id
_entity.type
_entity.pdbx_description
1 polymer ?
#
loop_
_entity_poly.entity_id
_entity_poly.type
_entity_poly.pdbx_seq_one_letter_code
_entity_poly.pdbx_strand_id
1 'polypeptide(L)'
;MKCPMKDIRISDHGNWRHLHWNAIESAYNNTPFFEYYKDDFRPFYEKRYEFLADFNEEMTQMVCELVDMTPVIERTSEYKLEFASNEADFREIIHPKKDFRLVDPEFTPRPYYQVFESKLGFLPNLSIIDLLFNMGPESLLVLNSENDSPGICKT
;
A
#
# COMPACT_ATOMS: atom_id res chain seq x y z
N MET A 1 14.25 3.57 -22.88
CA MET A 1 15.11 2.55 -22.25
C MET A 1 14.34 2.01 -21.04
N LYS A 2 14.09 0.70 -20.96
CA LYS A 2 13.43 0.10 -19.79
C LYS A 2 14.53 -0.26 -18.77
N CYS A 3 14.37 0.15 -17.51
CA CYS A 3 15.31 -0.10 -16.42
C CYS A 3 14.76 -1.23 -15.52
N PRO A 4 15.56 -2.26 -15.17
CA PRO A 4 15.14 -3.24 -14.17
C PRO A 4 14.81 -2.55 -12.83
N MET A 5 13.74 -3.00 -12.17
CA MET A 5 13.25 -2.33 -10.95
C MET A 5 14.30 -2.28 -9.83
N LYS A 6 15.11 -3.34 -9.69
CA LYS A 6 16.22 -3.43 -8.73
C LYS A 6 17.33 -2.40 -8.94
N ASP A 7 17.48 -1.88 -10.15
CA ASP A 7 18.54 -0.92 -10.50
C ASP A 7 18.04 0.54 -10.41
N ILE A 8 16.75 0.75 -10.09
CA ILE A 8 16.18 2.08 -9.92
C ILE A 8 16.68 2.68 -8.62
N ARG A 9 17.39 3.81 -8.74
CA ARG A 9 17.87 4.58 -7.59
C ARG A 9 16.87 5.63 -7.14
N ILE A 10 16.83 5.87 -5.85
CA ILE A 10 16.01 6.94 -5.27
C ILE A 10 16.71 8.29 -5.48
N SER A 11 15.97 9.26 -6.01
CA SER A 11 16.46 10.63 -6.18
C SER A 11 16.58 11.33 -4.83
N ASP A 12 17.68 12.05 -4.60
CA ASP A 12 17.83 12.97 -3.47
C ASP A 12 17.38 14.40 -3.78
N HIS A 13 16.91 14.66 -5.00
CA HIS A 13 16.45 15.99 -5.41
C HIS A 13 15.13 16.39 -4.73
N GLY A 14 14.99 17.69 -4.46
CA GLY A 14 13.72 18.29 -4.04
C GLY A 14 13.30 18.02 -2.60
N ASN A 15 14.16 17.43 -1.76
CA ASN A 15 13.87 17.14 -0.35
C ASN A 15 12.52 16.39 -0.16
N TRP A 16 12.22 15.48 -1.09
CA TRP A 16 10.91 14.82 -1.16
C TRP A 16 10.57 14.05 0.11
N ARG A 17 11.57 13.50 0.82
CA ARG A 17 11.33 12.73 2.05
C ARG A 17 10.68 13.59 3.14
N HIS A 18 11.22 14.79 3.35
CA HIS A 18 10.66 15.75 4.29
C HIS A 18 9.26 16.21 3.87
N LEU A 19 9.09 16.54 2.57
CA LEU A 19 7.78 16.94 2.04
C LEU A 19 6.72 15.84 2.19
N HIS A 20 7.11 14.59 1.93
CA HIS A 20 6.21 13.45 2.01
C HIS A 20 5.85 13.14 3.48
N TRP A 21 6.82 13.16 4.39
CA TRP A 21 6.56 13.00 5.82
C TRP A 21 5.60 14.06 6.36
N ASN A 22 5.84 15.33 6.05
CA ASN A 22 4.94 16.42 6.48
C ASN A 22 3.53 16.26 5.90
N ALA A 23 3.40 15.74 4.67
CA ALA A 23 2.10 15.47 4.07
C ALA A 23 1.35 14.35 4.81
N ILE A 24 2.06 13.28 5.20
CA ILE A 24 1.51 12.20 6.01
C ILE A 24 1.08 12.72 7.38
N GLU A 25 1.94 13.46 8.08
CA GLU A 25 1.60 14.07 9.38
C GLU A 25 0.36 14.97 9.27
N SER A 26 0.32 15.85 8.26
CA SER A 26 -0.81 16.76 8.04
C SER A 26 -2.13 16.01 7.76
N ALA A 27 -2.06 14.95 6.96
CA ALA A 27 -3.24 14.16 6.61
C ALA A 27 -3.75 13.31 7.77
N TYR A 28 -2.83 12.75 8.57
CA TYR A 28 -3.16 11.64 9.47
C TYR A 28 -3.02 11.94 10.96
N ASN A 29 -2.49 13.09 11.38
CA ASN A 29 -2.28 13.38 12.82
C ASN A 29 -3.55 13.29 13.70
N ASN A 30 -4.74 13.44 13.11
CA ASN A 30 -6.01 13.36 13.82
C ASN A 30 -6.66 11.98 13.75
N THR A 31 -6.04 11.02 13.06
CA THR A 31 -6.54 9.64 13.02
C THR A 31 -6.21 8.92 14.34
N PRO A 32 -7.05 7.95 14.76
CA PRO A 32 -6.92 7.31 16.07
C PRO A 32 -5.56 6.64 16.34
N PHE A 33 -4.92 6.09 15.31
CA PHE A 33 -3.71 5.28 15.46
C PHE A 33 -2.43 5.92 14.90
N PHE A 34 -2.47 7.14 14.37
CA PHE A 34 -1.26 7.76 13.81
C PHE A 34 -0.14 7.88 14.85
N GLU A 35 -0.43 8.37 16.06
CA GLU A 35 0.57 8.51 17.11
C GLU A 35 1.20 7.17 17.53
N TYR A 36 0.49 6.07 17.36
CA TYR A 36 0.99 4.73 17.68
C TYR A 36 1.99 4.23 16.63
N TYR A 37 1.70 4.44 15.34
CA TYR A 37 2.50 3.88 14.24
C TYR A 37 3.52 4.84 13.62
N LYS A 38 3.44 6.15 13.89
CA LYS A 38 4.28 7.16 13.20
C LYS A 38 5.78 6.85 13.30
N ASP A 39 6.24 6.32 14.44
CA ASP A 39 7.66 6.06 14.69
C ASP A 39 8.17 4.84 13.89
N ASP A 40 7.28 3.95 13.43
CA ASP A 40 7.62 2.86 12.51
C ASP A 40 7.80 3.36 11.07
N PHE A 41 6.98 4.33 10.64
CA PHE A 41 7.04 4.90 9.28
C PHE A 41 8.12 5.96 9.13
N ARG A 42 8.35 6.78 10.16
CA ARG A 42 9.27 7.92 10.12
C ARG A 42 10.69 7.58 9.63
N PRO A 43 11.32 6.45 10.01
CA PRO A 43 12.64 6.05 9.52
C PRO A 43 12.74 5.96 7.99
N PHE A 44 11.66 5.61 7.28
CA PHE A 44 11.65 5.54 5.82
C PHE A 44 11.82 6.92 5.15
N TYR A 45 11.48 7.99 5.88
CA TYR A 45 11.61 9.37 5.41
C TYR A 45 12.81 10.11 6.01
N GLU A 46 13.54 9.50 6.94
CA GLU A 46 14.77 10.06 7.51
C GLU A 46 16.04 9.37 6.99
N LYS A 47 15.98 8.07 6.75
CA LYS A 47 17.10 7.27 6.22
C LYS A 47 17.24 7.46 4.70
N ARG A 48 18.47 7.28 4.22
CA ARG A 48 18.76 7.21 2.78
C ARG A 48 18.83 5.76 2.33
N TYR A 49 17.93 5.41 1.41
CA TYR A 49 17.99 4.18 0.63
C TYR A 49 18.61 4.48 -0.74
N GLU A 50 19.52 3.63 -1.21
CA GLU A 50 20.12 3.77 -2.54
C GLU A 50 19.13 3.32 -3.62
N PHE A 51 18.50 2.15 -3.45
CA PHE A 51 17.61 1.53 -4.43
C PHE A 51 16.14 1.58 -3.98
N LEU A 52 15.26 1.77 -4.96
CA LEU A 52 13.80 1.79 -4.75
C LEU A 52 13.26 0.41 -4.34
N ALA A 53 13.87 -0.66 -4.86
CA ALA A 53 13.46 -2.02 -4.54
C ALA A 53 13.63 -2.32 -3.04
N ASP A 54 14.77 -1.94 -2.46
CA ASP A 54 15.06 -2.15 -1.03
C ASP A 54 14.08 -1.36 -0.15
N PHE A 55 13.85 -0.08 -0.50
CA PHE A 55 12.88 0.76 0.20
C PHE A 55 11.47 0.17 0.18
N ASN A 56 11.01 -0.28 -0.99
CA ASN A 56 9.68 -0.85 -1.14
C ASN A 56 9.55 -2.18 -0.39
N GLU A 57 10.56 -3.06 -0.45
CA GLU A 57 10.54 -4.34 0.24
C GLU A 57 10.49 -4.17 1.76
N GLU A 58 11.35 -3.33 2.32
CA GLU A 58 11.34 -3.06 3.76
C GLU A 58 10.04 -2.40 4.22
N MET A 59 9.48 -1.46 3.42
CA MET A 59 8.21 -0.83 3.74
C MET A 59 7.04 -1.82 3.67
N THR A 60 7.00 -2.66 2.64
CA THR A 60 5.98 -3.71 2.50
C THR A 60 6.05 -4.68 3.66
N GLN A 61 7.24 -5.15 4.02
CA GLN A 61 7.43 -6.07 5.16
C GLN A 61 6.95 -5.44 6.47
N MET A 62 7.35 -4.20 6.75
CA MET A 62 6.91 -3.47 7.95
C MET A 62 5.39 -3.31 7.98
N VAL A 63 4.76 -2.92 6.86
CA VAL A 63 3.30 -2.80 6.80
C VAL A 63 2.60 -4.15 7.03
N CYS A 64 3.11 -5.23 6.44
CA CYS A 64 2.58 -6.58 6.67
C CYS A 64 2.66 -6.96 8.16
N GLU A 65 3.79 -6.66 8.82
CA GLU A 65 3.96 -6.91 10.26
C GLU A 65 2.98 -6.08 11.11
N LEU A 66 2.81 -4.79 10.83
CA LEU A 66 1.90 -3.91 11.57
C LEU A 66 0.42 -4.29 11.41
N VAL A 67 0.07 -4.85 10.26
CA VAL A 67 -1.28 -5.36 9.94
C VAL A 67 -1.51 -6.78 10.46
N ASP A 68 -0.47 -7.47 10.93
CA ASP A 68 -0.49 -8.90 11.31
C ASP A 68 -0.83 -9.82 10.11
N MET A 69 -0.20 -9.54 8.95
CA MET A 69 -0.29 -10.33 7.73
C MET A 69 1.03 -11.04 7.42
N THR A 70 0.96 -12.30 7.02
CA THR A 70 2.12 -13.14 6.67
C THR A 70 2.02 -13.70 5.25
N PRO A 71 2.12 -12.85 4.21
CA PRO A 71 2.03 -13.31 2.83
C PRO A 71 3.27 -14.12 2.43
N VAL A 72 3.10 -15.06 1.50
CA VAL A 72 4.23 -15.74 0.85
C VAL A 72 4.73 -14.86 -0.28
N ILE A 73 5.86 -14.18 -0.07
CA ILE A 73 6.45 -13.27 -1.06
C ILE A 73 7.66 -13.96 -1.72
N GLU A 74 7.60 -14.11 -3.03
CA GLU A 74 8.70 -14.64 -3.83
C GLU A 74 9.10 -13.67 -4.94
N ARG A 75 10.41 -13.54 -5.18
CA ARG A 75 10.94 -12.72 -6.27
C ARG A 75 10.91 -13.52 -7.57
N THR A 76 10.45 -12.90 -8.64
CA THR A 76 10.59 -13.49 -9.98
C THR A 76 12.05 -13.44 -10.43
N SER A 77 12.51 -14.51 -11.07
CA SER A 77 13.84 -14.56 -11.68
C SER A 77 13.93 -13.78 -13.00
N GLU A 78 12.78 -13.57 -13.64
CA GLU A 78 12.68 -12.92 -14.93
C GLU A 78 11.42 -12.05 -15.05
N TYR A 79 11.41 -11.19 -16.08
CA TYR A 79 10.26 -10.35 -16.39
C TYR A 79 9.29 -11.10 -17.31
N LYS A 80 8.16 -11.52 -16.76
CA LYS A 80 7.12 -12.27 -17.49
C LYS A 80 6.15 -11.31 -18.21
N LEU A 81 5.83 -11.64 -19.47
CA LEU A 81 4.87 -10.91 -20.32
C LEU A 81 3.58 -11.71 -20.54
N GLU A 82 3.66 -13.03 -20.50
CA GLU A 82 2.55 -13.93 -20.75
C GLU A 82 2.24 -14.69 -19.46
N PHE A 83 1.00 -14.62 -19.00
CA PHE A 83 0.54 -15.25 -17.76
C PHE A 83 -0.46 -16.35 -18.09
N ALA A 84 -0.39 -17.46 -17.35
CA ALA A 84 -1.39 -18.51 -17.44
C ALA A 84 -2.74 -17.99 -16.92
N SER A 85 -3.84 -18.68 -17.26
CA SER A 85 -5.19 -18.27 -16.85
C SER A 85 -5.41 -18.21 -15.34
N ASN A 86 -4.57 -18.90 -14.56
CA ASN A 86 -4.59 -18.94 -13.11
C ASN A 86 -3.53 -18.04 -12.45
N GLU A 87 -2.81 -17.25 -13.24
CA GLU A 87 -1.85 -16.27 -12.74
C GLU A 87 -2.40 -14.86 -12.99
N ALA A 88 -2.31 -14.00 -11.98
CA ALA A 88 -2.71 -12.62 -12.08
C ALA A 88 -1.50 -11.71 -12.33
N ASP A 89 -1.68 -10.67 -13.17
CA ASP A 89 -0.72 -9.59 -13.34
C ASP A 89 -1.37 -8.26 -12.98
N PHE A 90 -1.00 -7.73 -11.82
CA PHE A 90 -1.59 -6.51 -11.28
C PHE A 90 -0.88 -5.22 -11.74
N ARG A 91 0.18 -5.29 -12.56
CA ARG A 91 1.00 -4.11 -12.93
C ARG A 91 0.20 -3.03 -13.69
N GLU A 92 -0.78 -3.43 -14.49
CA GLU A 92 -1.64 -2.51 -15.24
C GLU A 92 -2.99 -2.23 -14.56
N ILE A 93 -3.27 -2.96 -13.47
CA ILE A 93 -4.49 -2.89 -12.64
C ILE A 93 -4.27 -1.91 -11.48
N ILE A 94 -3.23 -2.12 -10.67
CA ILE A 94 -2.84 -1.24 -9.56
C ILE A 94 -2.08 -0.05 -10.15
N HIS A 95 -2.81 0.99 -10.57
CA HIS A 95 -2.24 2.10 -11.30
C HIS A 95 -2.72 3.46 -10.78
N PRO A 96 -1.82 4.40 -10.43
CA PRO A 96 -2.18 5.65 -9.75
C PRO A 96 -2.99 6.62 -10.62
N LYS A 97 -2.95 6.46 -11.95
CA LYS A 97 -3.63 7.37 -12.90
C LYS A 97 -4.82 6.74 -13.63
N LYS A 98 -5.09 5.45 -13.43
CA LYS A 98 -6.23 4.79 -14.08
C LYS A 98 -7.34 4.66 -13.04
N ASP A 99 -8.58 4.87 -13.47
CA ASP A 99 -9.71 4.64 -12.58
C ASP A 99 -9.83 3.15 -12.28
N PHE A 100 -9.69 2.77 -11.01
CA PHE A 100 -9.77 1.38 -10.57
C PHE A 100 -11.08 0.72 -11.02
N ARG A 101 -12.18 1.47 -11.12
CA ARG A 101 -13.49 0.95 -11.57
C ARG A 101 -13.48 0.48 -13.02
N LEU A 102 -12.52 0.94 -13.82
CA LEU A 102 -12.36 0.57 -15.22
C LEU A 102 -11.36 -0.57 -15.41
N VAL A 103 -10.29 -0.59 -14.60
CA VAL A 103 -9.20 -1.57 -14.74
C VAL A 103 -9.34 -2.78 -13.81
N ASP A 104 -10.13 -2.64 -12.75
CA ASP A 104 -10.45 -3.67 -11.78
C ASP A 104 -11.95 -3.64 -11.42
N PRO A 105 -12.83 -4.11 -12.34
CA PRO A 105 -14.27 -4.12 -12.09
C PRO A 105 -14.69 -5.14 -11.02
N GLU A 106 -13.82 -6.08 -10.66
CA GLU A 106 -14.09 -7.07 -9.61
C GLU A 106 -13.82 -6.52 -8.21
N PHE A 107 -12.94 -5.51 -8.08
CA PHE A 107 -12.65 -4.86 -6.82
C PHE A 107 -13.87 -4.09 -6.28
N THR A 108 -14.35 -4.52 -5.11
CA THR A 108 -15.42 -3.85 -4.37
C THR A 108 -14.85 -3.23 -3.08
N PRO A 109 -14.69 -1.89 -3.01
CA PRO A 109 -14.15 -1.24 -1.82
C PRO A 109 -15.02 -1.52 -0.59
N ARG A 110 -14.39 -1.95 0.51
CA ARG A 110 -15.05 -2.12 1.80
C ARG A 110 -14.95 -0.84 2.62
N PRO A 111 -16.09 -0.24 3.03
CA PRO A 111 -16.07 0.90 3.94
C PRO A 111 -15.46 0.53 5.29
N TYR A 112 -14.67 1.44 5.83
CA TYR A 112 -14.11 1.41 7.17
C TYR A 112 -14.14 2.83 7.74
N TYR A 113 -13.92 2.96 9.06
CA TYR A 113 -13.92 4.28 9.68
C TYR A 113 -12.85 5.18 9.05
N GLN A 114 -13.24 6.36 8.56
CA GLN A 114 -12.29 7.38 8.11
C GLN A 114 -12.55 8.68 8.87
N VAL A 115 -11.51 9.29 9.44
CA VAL A 115 -11.65 10.51 10.24
C VAL A 115 -12.36 11.67 9.50
N PHE A 116 -12.23 11.73 8.17
CA PHE A 116 -12.84 12.75 7.32
C PHE A 116 -14.15 12.31 6.64
N GLU A 117 -14.66 11.11 6.93
CA GLU A 117 -15.87 10.56 6.31
C GLU A 117 -17.08 11.49 6.48
N SER A 118 -17.24 12.09 7.66
CA SER A 118 -18.33 13.04 7.93
C SER A 118 -18.35 14.26 7.01
N LYS A 119 -17.21 14.64 6.42
CA LYS A 119 -17.06 15.82 5.55
C LYS A 119 -17.01 15.46 4.07
N LEU A 120 -16.35 14.35 3.73
CA LEU A 120 -16.04 13.97 2.34
C LEU A 120 -16.81 12.74 1.85
N GLY A 121 -17.53 12.06 2.76
CA GLY A 121 -17.99 10.70 2.55
C GLY A 121 -16.84 9.70 2.61
N PHE A 122 -17.16 8.42 2.47
CA PHE A 122 -16.17 7.37 2.38
C PHE A 122 -15.39 7.49 1.06
N LEU A 123 -14.07 7.49 1.17
CA LEU A 123 -13.15 7.55 0.03
C LEU A 123 -12.53 6.16 -0.21
N PRO A 124 -12.91 5.46 -1.29
CA PRO A 124 -12.32 4.16 -1.63
C PRO A 124 -10.93 4.33 -2.27
N ASN A 125 -10.20 3.20 -2.39
CA ASN A 125 -8.93 3.13 -3.12
C ASN A 125 -7.85 4.08 -2.57
N LEU A 126 -7.82 4.23 -1.24
CA LEU A 126 -6.75 4.91 -0.51
C LEU A 126 -5.61 3.95 -0.16
N SER A 127 -4.49 4.51 0.27
CA SER A 127 -3.30 3.75 0.64
C SER A 127 -3.53 2.85 1.85
N ILE A 128 -2.70 1.82 2.00
CA ILE A 128 -2.75 0.92 3.16
C ILE A 128 -2.51 1.66 4.49
N ILE A 129 -1.73 2.74 4.48
CA ILE A 129 -1.51 3.57 5.67
C ILE A 129 -2.77 4.32 6.10
N ASP A 130 -3.67 4.65 5.16
CA ASP A 130 -4.97 5.26 5.49
C ASP A 130 -5.80 4.29 6.33
N LEU A 131 -5.89 3.04 5.87
CA LEU A 131 -6.56 1.97 6.59
C LEU A 131 -5.90 1.73 7.95
N LEU A 132 -4.57 1.62 7.99
CA LEU A 132 -3.81 1.35 9.22
C LEU A 132 -3.96 2.46 10.26
N PHE A 133 -3.86 3.73 9.87
CA PHE A 133 -3.94 4.84 10.81
C PHE A 133 -5.36 5.08 11.32
N ASN A 134 -6.39 4.71 10.54
CA ASN A 134 -7.77 4.82 10.99
C ASN A 134 -8.24 3.60 11.82
N MET A 135 -7.86 2.38 11.45
CA MET A 135 -8.39 1.14 12.03
C MET A 135 -7.40 0.39 12.96
N GLY A 136 -6.10 0.66 12.84
CA GLY A 136 -5.05 0.00 13.63
C GLY A 136 -5.11 -1.53 13.54
N PRO A 137 -5.11 -2.27 14.66
CA PRO A 137 -5.20 -3.73 14.63
C PRO A 137 -6.44 -4.28 13.91
N GLU A 138 -7.53 -3.48 13.82
CA GLU A 138 -8.75 -3.87 13.11
C GLU A 138 -8.61 -3.76 11.59
N SER A 139 -7.51 -3.21 11.06
CA SER A 139 -7.22 -3.20 9.62
C SER A 139 -7.28 -4.61 9.02
N LEU A 140 -6.81 -5.61 9.77
CA LEU A 140 -6.85 -7.01 9.34
C LEU A 140 -8.29 -7.51 9.11
N LEU A 141 -9.26 -7.05 9.91
CA LEU A 141 -10.67 -7.43 9.74
C LEU A 141 -11.23 -6.89 8.42
N VAL A 142 -10.87 -5.66 8.06
CA VAL A 142 -11.27 -5.04 6.80
C VAL A 142 -10.69 -5.82 5.62
N LEU A 143 -9.41 -6.21 5.70
CA LEU A 143 -8.73 -6.98 4.65
C LEU A 143 -9.22 -8.43 4.54
N ASN A 144 -9.56 -9.08 5.65
CA ASN A 144 -10.01 -10.48 5.67
C ASN A 144 -11.51 -10.67 5.41
N SER A 145 -12.28 -9.58 5.34
CA SER A 145 -13.74 -9.62 5.13
C SER A 145 -14.19 -10.23 3.79
N GLU A 146 -13.25 -10.68 2.94
CA GLU A 146 -13.49 -11.47 1.74
C GLU A 146 -13.78 -12.96 1.99
N ASN A 147 -13.47 -13.50 3.19
CA ASN A 147 -13.60 -14.94 3.47
C ASN A 147 -15.05 -15.43 3.73
N ASP A 148 -16.05 -14.55 3.71
CA ASP A 148 -17.47 -14.92 3.86
C ASP A 148 -18.21 -15.14 2.52
N SER A 149 -17.50 -15.16 1.38
CA SER A 149 -18.03 -15.62 0.09
C SER A 149 -17.24 -16.84 -0.40
N PRO A 150 -17.90 -17.96 -0.79
CA PRO A 150 -17.20 -19.13 -1.33
C PRO A 150 -16.74 -18.78 -2.76
N GLY A 151 -15.54 -18.23 -2.89
CA GLY A 151 -15.01 -17.85 -4.19
C GLY A 151 -13.66 -17.15 -4.14
N ILE A 152 -12.61 -17.96 -4.05
CA ILE A 152 -11.24 -17.66 -4.54
C ILE A 152 -10.54 -16.52 -3.78
N CYS A 153 -9.80 -16.91 -2.73
CA CYS A 153 -8.68 -16.14 -2.23
C CYS A 153 -7.66 -15.97 -3.38
N LYS A 154 -7.54 -14.77 -3.95
CA LYS A 154 -6.50 -14.46 -4.93
C LYS A 154 -5.21 -14.18 -4.16
N THR A 155 -4.43 -15.23 -3.94
CA THR A 155 -3.00 -15.13 -3.61
C THR A 155 -2.20 -14.86 -4.88
#